data_AF-A0A5J4PHG3-F1
#
_entry.id   AF-A0A5J4PHG3-F1
#
_cell.length_a   1.000
_cell.length_b   1.000
_cell.length_c   1.000
_cell.angle_alpha   90.00
_cell.angle_beta   90.00
_cell.angle_gamma   90.00
#
_symmetry.space_group_name_H-M   'P 1'
#
loop_
_entity.id
_entity.type
_entity.pdbx_description
1 polymer ?
#
loop_
_entity_poly.entity_id
_entity_poly.type
_entity_poly.pdbx_seq_one_letter_code
_entity_poly.pdbx_strand_id
1 'polypeptide(L)'
;MENRYFALLNPKHKLFEELRETNPAWWQFIKEHIKPGGFYVDIRKDNSLNIYYNGGSLLKITLSQGEIKGKIHEYYLDKTGSKYVDYDPSRLPEGADHQQNPVFLS
;
A
#
# COMPACT_ATOMS: atom_id res chain seq x y z
N MET A 1 -13.61 -31.83 -4.67
CA MET A 1 -13.90 -30.89 -3.57
C MET A 1 -12.62 -30.13 -3.28
N GLU A 2 -12.56 -28.86 -3.65
CA GLU A 2 -11.38 -28.02 -3.36
C GLU A 2 -11.26 -27.81 -1.86
N ASN A 3 -10.13 -28.29 -1.34
CA ASN A 3 -9.71 -28.08 0.03
C ASN A 3 -9.42 -26.58 0.17
N ARG A 4 -10.36 -25.81 0.73
CA ARG A 4 -10.15 -24.39 1.03
C ARG A 4 -9.14 -24.29 2.16
N TYR A 5 -7.86 -24.43 1.84
CA TYR A 5 -6.77 -24.11 2.75
C TYR A 5 -7.03 -22.68 3.22
N PHE A 6 -7.37 -22.53 4.49
CA PHE A 6 -7.25 -21.24 5.15
C PHE A 6 -5.78 -20.86 5.02
N ALA A 7 -5.47 -19.99 4.06
CA ALA A 7 -4.12 -19.46 3.90
C ALA A 7 -3.75 -18.82 5.24
N LEU A 8 -2.78 -19.41 5.93
CA LEU A 8 -2.23 -18.83 7.14
C LEU A 8 -1.18 -17.82 6.69
N LEU A 9 -1.16 -16.67 7.36
CA LEU A 9 -0.12 -15.67 7.19
C LEU A 9 1.24 -16.38 7.31
N ASN A 10 2.07 -16.31 6.27
CA ASN A 10 3.44 -16.80 6.33
C ASN A 10 4.40 -15.63 6.67
N PRO A 11 4.97 -15.52 7.88
CA PRO A 11 5.84 -14.39 8.23
C PRO A 11 7.15 -14.34 7.43
N LYS A 12 7.52 -15.45 6.76
CA LYS A 12 8.71 -15.56 5.89
C LYS A 12 8.35 -15.42 4.41
N HIS A 13 7.18 -14.87 4.08
CA HIS A 13 6.79 -14.68 2.70
C HIS A 13 7.71 -13.67 2.01
N LYS A 14 8.08 -13.97 0.75
CA LYS A 14 9.05 -13.19 -0.03
C LYS A 14 8.68 -11.71 -0.14
N LEU A 15 7.40 -11.36 -0.15
CA LEU A 15 6.96 -9.95 -0.14
C LEU A 15 7.58 -9.16 1.02
N PHE A 16 7.60 -9.73 2.23
CA PHE A 16 8.11 -9.04 3.41
C PHE A 16 9.64 -8.95 3.39
N GLU A 17 10.30 -9.98 2.85
CA GLU A 17 11.73 -9.99 2.60
C GLU A 17 12.12 -8.88 1.62
N GLU A 18 11.47 -8.83 0.45
CA GLU A 18 11.69 -7.80 -0.58
C GLU A 18 11.46 -6.39 -0.03
N LEU A 19 10.35 -6.16 0.70
CA LEU A 19 10.07 -4.85 1.32
C LEU A 19 11.10 -4.45 2.37
N ARG A 20 11.70 -5.41 3.07
CA ARG A 20 12.73 -5.16 4.08
C ARG A 20 14.08 -4.88 3.43
N GLU A 21 14.45 -5.65 2.41
CA GLU A 21 15.79 -5.61 1.80
C GLU A 21 15.92 -4.47 0.80
N THR A 22 14.93 -4.30 -0.08
CA THR A 22 14.93 -3.20 -1.04
C THR A 22 14.53 -1.88 -0.40
N ASN A 23 13.72 -1.93 0.68
CA ASN A 23 13.19 -0.79 1.43
C ASN A 23 12.86 0.41 0.53
N PRO A 24 11.92 0.25 -0.43
CA PRO A 24 11.70 1.25 -1.45
C PRO A 24 11.17 2.55 -0.82
N ALA A 25 11.46 3.70 -1.44
CA ALA A 25 11.16 5.02 -0.89
C ALA A 25 9.69 5.18 -0.45
N TRP A 26 8.73 4.71 -1.26
CA TRP A 26 7.31 4.74 -0.92
C TRP A 26 6.98 3.93 0.35
N TRP A 27 7.65 2.79 0.55
CA TRP A 27 7.43 1.94 1.73
C TRP A 27 8.05 2.56 2.97
N GLN A 28 9.24 3.13 2.83
CA GLN A 28 9.87 3.91 3.90
C GLN A 28 8.98 5.09 4.32
N PHE A 29 8.50 5.87 3.35
CA PHE A 29 7.61 7.00 3.59
C PHE A 29 6.35 6.57 4.36
N ILE A 30 5.68 5.49 3.94
CA ILE A 30 4.49 4.99 4.65
C ILE A 30 4.82 4.64 6.10
N LYS A 31 5.91 3.88 6.34
CA LYS A 31 6.33 3.49 7.70
C LYS A 31 6.57 4.72 8.60
N GLU A 32 7.21 5.76 8.08
CA GLU A 32 7.51 7.00 8.82
C GLU A 32 6.25 7.82 9.14
N HIS A 33 5.16 7.61 8.38
CA HIS A 33 3.91 8.37 8.50
C HIS A 33 2.74 7.54 9.07
N ILE A 34 3.01 6.38 9.69
CA ILE A 34 2.01 5.61 10.44
C ILE A 34 1.61 6.39 11.70
N LYS A 35 0.36 6.85 11.76
CA LYS A 35 -0.20 7.60 12.89
C LYS A 35 -1.73 7.57 12.87
N PRO A 36 -2.42 7.85 14.00
CA PRO A 36 -3.87 8.03 13.99
C PRO A 36 -4.29 9.11 12.98
N GLY A 37 -5.26 8.79 12.12
CA GLY A 37 -5.68 9.68 11.03
C GLY A 37 -4.66 9.84 9.90
N GLY A 38 -3.54 9.12 9.91
CA GLY A 38 -2.56 9.06 8.81
C GLY A 38 -2.57 7.69 8.15
N PHE A 39 -1.38 7.14 7.90
CA PHE A 39 -1.28 5.78 7.37
C PHE A 39 -1.57 4.73 8.43
N TYR A 40 -2.19 3.64 7.97
CA TYR A 40 -2.35 2.39 8.71
C TYR A 40 -2.10 1.22 7.77
N VAL A 41 -1.41 0.18 8.25
CA VAL A 41 -1.07 -1.01 7.45
C VAL A 41 -1.67 -2.24 8.10
N ASP A 42 -2.44 -3.00 7.32
CA ASP A 42 -3.01 -4.28 7.71
C ASP A 42 -2.37 -5.41 6.89
N ILE A 43 -1.73 -6.35 7.58
CA ILE A 43 -1.10 -7.52 6.97
C ILE A 43 -2.14 -8.64 6.90
N ARG A 44 -2.49 -9.03 5.67
CA ARG A 44 -3.57 -9.98 5.41
C ARG A 44 -3.06 -11.42 5.46
N LYS A 45 -3.99 -12.35 5.68
CA LYS A 45 -3.71 -13.80 5.77
C LYS A 45 -3.12 -14.40 4.49
N ASP A 46 -3.40 -13.79 3.34
CA ASP A 46 -2.82 -14.14 2.03
C ASP A 46 -1.46 -13.46 1.78
N ASN A 47 -0.82 -12.96 2.83
CA ASN A 47 0.42 -12.21 2.81
C ASN A 47 0.37 -10.84 2.10
N SER A 48 -0.77 -10.41 1.57
CA SER A 48 -0.91 -9.05 1.01
C SER A 48 -0.90 -7.98 2.12
N LEU A 49 -0.56 -6.75 1.75
CA LEU A 49 -0.69 -5.60 2.64
C LEU A 49 -1.83 -4.73 2.13
N ASN A 50 -2.77 -4.40 3.00
CA ASN A 50 -3.69 -3.30 2.75
C ASN A 50 -3.16 -2.07 3.48
N ILE A 51 -3.05 -0.97 2.75
CA ILE A 51 -2.59 0.32 3.27
C ILE A 51 -3.77 1.27 3.23
N TYR A 52 -4.01 1.92 4.35
CA TYR A 52 -5.12 2.85 4.56
C TYR A 52 -4.57 4.25 4.80
N TYR A 53 -5.34 5.26 4.40
CA TYR A 53 -5.04 6.67 4.63
C TYR A 53 -6.33 7.44 4.91
N ASN A 54 -6.36 8.25 5.97
CA ASN A 54 -7.56 8.94 6.45
C ASN A 54 -8.77 8.00 6.66
N GLY A 55 -8.52 6.77 7.12
CA GLY A 55 -9.56 5.75 7.37
C GLY A 55 -10.11 5.06 6.10
N GLY A 56 -9.71 5.49 4.91
CA GLY A 56 -10.04 4.84 3.64
C GLY A 56 -8.97 3.86 3.20
N SER A 57 -9.36 2.82 2.47
CA SER A 57 -8.41 1.83 1.93
C SER A 57 -7.78 2.38 0.66
N LEU A 58 -6.47 2.66 0.73
CA LEU A 58 -5.70 3.36 -0.28
C LEU A 58 -5.05 2.39 -1.27
N LEU A 59 -4.12 1.57 -0.78
CA LEU A 59 -3.34 0.63 -1.60
C LEU A 59 -3.56 -0.81 -1.16
N LYS A 60 -3.50 -1.73 -2.13
CA LYS A 60 -3.25 -3.15 -1.89
C LYS A 60 -1.91 -3.53 -2.51
N ILE A 61 -1.00 -4.04 -1.70
CA ILE A 61 0.31 -4.51 -2.13
C ILE A 61 0.34 -6.03 -2.12
N THR A 62 0.82 -6.60 -3.22
CA THR A 62 0.99 -8.05 -3.41
C THR A 62 2.35 -8.34 -4.04
N LEU A 63 2.77 -9.60 -4.00
CA LEU A 63 3.89 -10.07 -4.81
C LEU A 63 3.36 -11.01 -5.88
N SER A 64 3.68 -10.74 -7.14
CA SER A 64 3.29 -11.59 -8.27
C SER A 64 4.46 -11.73 -9.21
N GLN A 65 4.80 -12.97 -9.59
CA GLN A 65 5.92 -13.27 -10.51
C GLN A 65 7.27 -12.68 -10.05
N GLY A 66 7.48 -12.57 -8.74
CA GLY A 66 8.70 -11.99 -8.16
C GLY A 66 8.72 -10.46 -8.09
N GLU A 67 7.66 -9.78 -8.53
CA GLU A 67 7.56 -8.32 -8.52
C GLU A 67 6.51 -7.84 -7.53
N ILE A 68 6.80 -6.72 -6.85
CA ILE A 68 5.83 -6.03 -6.01
C ILE A 68 4.80 -5.36 -6.93
N LYS A 69 3.53 -5.69 -6.74
CA LYS A 69 2.40 -5.12 -7.47
C LYS A 69 1.53 -4.31 -6.53
N GLY A 70 1.23 -3.07 -6.93
CA GLY A 70 0.27 -2.20 -6.25
C GLY A 70 -1.08 -2.18 -6.97
N LYS A 71 -2.14 -2.00 -6.19
CA LYS A 71 -3.43 -1.54 -6.68
C LYS A 71 -3.89 -0.37 -5.84
N ILE A 72 -4.52 0.62 -6.45
CA ILE A 72 -5.08 1.79 -5.76
C ILE A 72 -6.60 1.81 -5.89
N HIS A 73 -7.28 2.29 -4.84
CA HIS A 73 -8.71 2.54 -4.91
C HIS A 73 -8.99 3.81 -5.74
N GLU A 74 -9.92 3.71 -6.70
CA GLU A 74 -10.22 4.75 -7.69
C GLU A 74 -10.58 6.13 -7.10
N TYR A 75 -11.19 6.16 -5.91
CA TYR A 75 -11.43 7.40 -5.14
C TYR A 75 -10.18 8.30 -5.02
N TYR A 76 -8.99 7.71 -4.82
CA TYR A 76 -7.73 8.45 -4.68
C TYR A 76 -7.07 8.82 -6.01
N LEU A 77 -7.78 8.61 -7.12
CA LEU A 77 -7.42 9.05 -8.47
C LEU A 77 -8.44 10.05 -9.03
N ASP A 78 -9.23 10.70 -8.15
CA ASP A 78 -10.34 11.59 -8.50
C ASP A 78 -11.38 10.95 -9.44
N LYS A 79 -11.53 9.63 -9.35
CA LYS A 79 -12.54 8.88 -10.09
C LYS A 79 -13.74 8.61 -9.19
N THR A 80 -14.92 8.60 -9.79
CA THR A 80 -16.18 8.26 -9.10
C THR A 80 -16.37 6.76 -8.85
N GLY A 81 -15.37 5.94 -9.18
CA GLY A 81 -15.41 4.49 -9.06
C GLY A 81 -15.06 3.99 -7.66
N SER A 82 -15.45 2.74 -7.38
CA SER A 82 -15.20 2.05 -6.11
C SER A 82 -14.31 0.81 -6.28
N LYS A 83 -13.56 0.73 -7.37
CA LYS A 83 -12.73 -0.43 -7.70
C LYS A 83 -11.27 -0.19 -7.33
N TYR A 84 -10.54 -1.29 -7.27
CA TYR A 84 -9.09 -1.28 -7.27
C TYR A 84 -8.58 -1.43 -8.70
N VAL A 85 -7.70 -0.52 -9.11
CA VAL A 85 -7.01 -0.57 -10.40
C VAL A 85 -5.52 -0.75 -10.18
N ASP A 86 -4.84 -1.36 -11.15
CA ASP A 86 -3.39 -1.54 -11.09
C ASP A 86 -2.69 -0.19 -10.95
N TYR A 87 -1.67 -0.15 -10.09
CA TYR A 87 -1.00 1.07 -9.70
C TYR A 87 0.46 0.83 -9.37
N ASP A 88 1.32 1.75 -9.79
CA ASP A 88 2.72 1.77 -9.38
C ASP A 88 2.83 2.46 -8.02
N PRO A 89 3.15 1.73 -6.94
CA PRO A 89 3.20 2.28 -5.59
C PRO A 89 4.34 3.29 -5.40
N SER A 90 5.28 3.40 -6.35
CA SER A 90 6.32 4.43 -6.32
C SER A 90 5.78 5.86 -6.51
N ARG A 91 4.53 6.00 -6.98
CA ARG A 91 3.87 7.28 -7.18
C ARG A 91 2.73 7.42 -6.19
N LEU A 92 2.95 7.75 -4.92
CA LEU A 92 1.80 7.92 -4.00
C LEU A 92 0.88 9.05 -4.52
N PRO A 93 -0.46 8.92 -4.43
CA PRO A 93 -1.37 9.90 -4.97
C PRO A 93 -1.23 11.25 -4.26
N GLU A 94 -1.52 12.33 -4.99
CA GLU A 94 -1.50 13.69 -4.45
C GLU A 94 -2.39 13.78 -3.20
N GLY A 95 -1.82 14.30 -2.10
CA GLY A 95 -2.49 14.37 -0.80
C GLY A 95 -2.18 13.22 0.17
N ALA A 96 -1.78 12.04 -0.31
CA ALA A 96 -1.20 10.99 0.55
C ALA A 96 0.32 11.21 0.75
N ASP A 97 0.97 11.84 -0.23
CA ASP A 97 2.35 12.31 -0.15
C ASP A 97 2.38 13.78 0.29
N HIS A 98 2.38 14.02 1.60
CA HIS A 98 2.54 15.38 2.16
C HIS A 98 4.01 15.83 2.21
N GLN A 99 4.85 15.46 1.23
CA GLN A 99 5.96 16.34 0.83
C GLN A 99 5.47 17.38 -0.20
N GLN A 100 4.50 18.20 0.19
CA GLN A 100 4.37 19.51 -0.46
C GLN A 100 5.39 20.46 0.19
N ASN A 101 6.41 20.77 -0.59
CA ASN A 101 7.30 21.92 -0.45
C ASN A 101 6.54 23.13 0.15
N PRO A 102 7.07 23.85 1.17
CA PRO A 102 6.43 25.07 1.62
C PRO A 102 6.48 26.08 0.47
N VAL A 103 5.34 26.32 -0.17
CA VAL A 103 5.19 27.48 -1.03
C VAL A 103 5.25 28.69 -0.09
N PHE A 104 6.44 29.29 -0.01
CA PHE A 104 6.62 30.64 0.49
C PHE A 104 5.67 31.53 -0.30
N LEU A 105 4.59 31.98 0.35
CA LEU A 105 3.88 33.16 -0.10
C LEU A 105 4.75 34.35 0.31
N SER A 106 5.21 35.07 -0.72
CA SER A 106 5.79 36.41 -0.62
C SER A 106 4.67 37.44 -0.49
#